data_AF-A0A941FPN8-F1
#
_entry.id   AF-A0A941FPN8-F1
#
_cell.length_a   1.000
_cell.length_b   1.000
_cell.length_c   1.000
_cell.angle_alpha   90.00
_cell.angle_beta   90.00
_cell.angle_gamma   90.00
#
_symmetry.space_group_name_H-M   'P 1'
#
loop_
_entity.id
_entity.type
_entity.pdbx_description
1 polymer ?
#
loop_
_entity_poly.entity_id
_entity_poly.type
_entity_poly.pdbx_seq_one_letter_code
_entity_poly.pdbx_strand_id
1 'polypeptide(L)'
;MEQELLLVGERLAEFLEAGDPEDSDVVNQGLQLYRQGLVDIKEEAVDTIAAEVQEETRFKARLNLLSPQDGSCTCDSRFICRHQMAVFFSAYSEHASVSEWLGD
;
A
#
# COMPACT_ATOMS: atom_id res chain seq x y z
N MET A 1 7.83 -0.77 -13.94
CA MET A 1 7.28 -0.97 -12.58
C MET A 1 7.79 0.10 -11.63
N GLU A 2 9.10 0.35 -11.56
CA GLU A 2 9.66 1.47 -10.77
C GLU A 2 8.93 2.80 -11.00
N GLN A 3 8.78 3.24 -12.26
CA GLN A 3 8.09 4.50 -12.57
C GLN A 3 6.63 4.50 -12.11
N GLU A 4 5.93 3.39 -12.30
CA GLU A 4 4.53 3.22 -11.88
C GLU A 4 4.41 3.24 -10.35
N LEU A 5 5.38 2.69 -9.61
CA LEU A 5 5.44 2.73 -8.15
C LEU A 5 5.73 4.14 -7.62
N LEU A 6 6.59 4.91 -8.29
CA LEU A 6 6.82 6.31 -7.93
C LEU A 6 5.54 7.15 -8.14
N LEU A 7 4.90 7.00 -9.30
CA LEU A 7 3.67 7.73 -9.63
C LEU A 7 2.48 7.33 -8.75
N VAL A 8 2.33 6.04 -8.41
CA VAL A 8 1.28 5.62 -7.48
C VAL A 8 1.54 6.19 -6.08
N GLY A 9 2.81 6.32 -5.67
CA GLY A 9 3.20 6.95 -4.42
C GLY A 9 2.72 8.40 -4.33
N GLU A 10 2.91 9.19 -5.39
CA GLU A 10 2.40 10.57 -5.46
C GLU A 10 0.87 10.61 -5.33
N ARG A 11 0.15 9.75 -6.07
CA ARG A 11 -1.32 9.67 -6.01
C ARG A 11 -1.84 9.22 -4.65
N LEU A 12 -1.19 8.25 -4.01
CA LEU A 12 -1.57 7.81 -2.67
C LEU A 12 -1.44 8.95 -1.67
N ALA A 13 -0.42 9.80 -1.79
CA ALA A 13 -0.26 11.00 -0.96
C ALA A 13 -1.34 12.07 -1.22
N GLU A 14 -1.91 12.12 -2.42
CA GLU A 14 -3.08 12.98 -2.71
C GLU A 14 -4.38 12.43 -2.08
N PHE A 15 -4.51 11.11 -1.93
CA PHE A 15 -5.71 10.46 -1.36
C PHE A 15 -5.68 10.31 0.17
N LEU A 16 -4.49 10.34 0.78
CA LEU A 16 -4.28 10.10 2.20
C LEU A 16 -3.75 11.38 2.85
N GLU A 17 -4.64 12.19 3.38
CA GLU A 17 -4.28 13.48 3.94
C GLU A 17 -3.61 13.30 5.31
N ALA A 18 -2.36 13.74 5.46
CA ALA A 18 -1.62 13.63 6.73
C ALA A 18 -2.26 14.41 7.90
N GLY A 19 -3.17 15.35 7.61
CA GLY A 19 -3.96 16.07 8.62
C GLY A 19 -5.22 15.32 9.05
N ASP A 20 -5.65 14.31 8.29
CA ASP A 20 -6.78 13.46 8.62
C ASP A 20 -6.32 12.28 9.50
N PRO A 21 -6.91 12.10 10.69
CA PRO A 21 -6.52 11.02 11.60
C PRO A 21 -6.78 9.62 11.04
N GLU A 22 -7.86 9.43 10.27
CA GLU A 22 -8.22 8.11 9.73
C GLU A 22 -7.24 7.70 8.63
N ASP A 23 -6.85 8.64 7.77
CA ASP A 23 -5.82 8.42 6.74
C ASP A 23 -4.45 8.18 7.36
N SER A 24 -4.09 8.97 8.37
CA SER A 24 -2.85 8.79 9.13
C SER A 24 -2.78 7.40 9.78
N ASP A 25 -3.88 6.93 10.35
CA ASP A 25 -3.98 5.59 10.94
C ASP A 25 -3.80 4.49 9.87
N VAL A 26 -4.39 4.65 8.68
CA VAL A 26 -4.22 3.71 7.56
C VAL A 26 -2.77 3.60 7.13
N VAL A 27 -2.08 4.73 6.97
CA VAL A 27 -0.66 4.79 6.61
C VAL A 27 0.20 4.12 7.69
N ASN A 28 -0.01 4.48 8.96
CA ASN A 28 0.75 3.94 10.08
C ASN A 28 0.55 2.43 10.27
N GLN A 29 -0.69 1.95 10.16
CA GLN A 29 -0.97 0.52 10.26
C GLN A 29 -0.37 -0.25 9.08
N GLY A 30 -0.44 0.29 7.85
CA GLY A 30 0.21 -0.31 6.69
C GLY A 30 1.72 -0.40 6.85
N LEU A 31 2.34 0.66 7.38
CA LEU A 31 3.77 0.70 7.70
C LEU A 31 4.16 -0.37 8.73
N GLN A 32 3.34 -0.59 9.75
CA GLN A 32 3.57 -1.64 10.75
C GLN A 32 3.51 -3.04 10.13
N LEU A 33 2.53 -3.31 9.26
CA LEU A 33 2.40 -4.60 8.58
C LEU A 33 3.60 -4.88 7.67
N TYR A 34 4.02 -3.88 6.90
CA TYR A 34 5.22 -3.94 6.07
C TYR A 34 6.48 -4.24 6.91
N ARG A 35 6.72 -3.47 7.98
CA ARG A 35 7.89 -3.65 8.86
C ARG A 35 7.95 -5.01 9.54
N GLN A 36 6.81 -5.64 9.79
CA GLN A 36 6.72 -6.98 10.38
C GLN A 36 6.97 -8.10 9.35
N GLY A 37 7.12 -7.77 8.06
CA GLY A 37 7.32 -8.77 7.00
C GLY A 37 6.07 -9.60 6.73
N LEU A 38 4.89 -9.04 6.95
CA LEU A 38 3.60 -9.75 6.86
C LEU A 38 2.97 -9.70 5.46
N VAL A 39 3.71 -9.25 4.46
CA VAL A 39 3.25 -9.12 3.07
C VAL A 39 3.91 -10.19 2.22
N ASP A 40 3.10 -10.97 1.52
CA ASP A 40 3.52 -12.05 0.65
C ASP A 40 3.01 -11.75 -0.78
N ILE A 41 3.89 -11.16 -1.60
CA ILE A 41 3.59 -10.75 -2.98
C ILE A 41 3.30 -11.99 -3.84
N LYS A 42 2.16 -12.00 -4.52
CA LYS A 42 1.67 -13.11 -5.35
C LYS A 42 1.81 -12.85 -6.83
N GLU A 43 1.60 -11.61 -7.24
CA GLU A 43 1.65 -11.20 -8.64
C GLU A 43 2.11 -9.75 -8.74
N GLU A 44 3.04 -9.51 -9.64
CA GLU A 44 3.50 -8.19 -10.03
C GLU A 44 3.33 -8.04 -11.55
N ALA A 45 2.33 -7.25 -11.92
CA ALA A 45 2.06 -6.86 -13.29
C ALA A 45 2.46 -5.39 -13.49
N VAL A 46 2.40 -4.92 -14.74
CA VAL A 46 2.80 -3.55 -15.08
C VAL A 46 1.96 -2.49 -14.35
N ASP A 47 0.67 -2.75 -14.17
CA ASP A 47 -0.31 -1.81 -13.62
C ASP A 47 -0.85 -2.23 -12.25
N THR A 48 -0.47 -3.40 -11.74
CA THR A 48 -1.14 -4.02 -10.60
C THR A 48 -0.18 -4.86 -9.79
N ILE A 49 -0.30 -4.79 -8.46
CA ILE A 49 0.37 -5.70 -7.53
C ILE A 49 -0.69 -6.39 -6.69
N ALA A 50 -0.64 -7.73 -6.62
CA ALA A 50 -1.50 -8.53 -5.76
C ALA A 50 -0.68 -9.26 -4.72
N ALA A 51 -1.16 -9.25 -3.48
CA ALA A 51 -0.48 -9.89 -2.35
C ALA A 51 -1.48 -10.49 -1.37
N GLU A 52 -0.98 -11.40 -0.53
CA GLU A 52 -1.63 -11.77 0.72
C GLU A 52 -0.94 -11.03 1.87
N VAL A 53 -1.73 -10.36 2.72
CA VAL A 53 -1.23 -9.70 3.93
C VAL A 53 -1.76 -10.44 5.15
N GLN A 54 -0.84 -10.89 6.00
CA GLN A 54 -1.14 -11.71 7.17
C GLN A 54 -1.32 -10.83 8.42
N GLU A 55 -2.47 -10.93 9.06
CA GLU A 55 -2.69 -10.45 10.44
C GLU A 55 -3.15 -11.67 11.28
N GLU A 56 -4.29 -11.57 11.96
CA GLU A 56 -4.98 -12.74 12.55
C GLU A 56 -5.46 -13.72 11.46
N THR A 57 -5.80 -13.18 10.27
CA THR A 57 -6.18 -13.94 9.08
C THR A 57 -5.43 -13.41 7.85
N ARG A 58 -5.60 -14.05 6.69
CA ARG A 58 -5.01 -13.59 5.43
C ARG A 58 -6.01 -12.74 4.65
N PHE A 59 -5.59 -11.54 4.30
CA PHE A 59 -6.33 -10.65 3.43
C PHE A 59 -5.70 -10.61 2.05
N LYS A 60 -6.51 -10.70 1.00
CA LYS A 60 -6.04 -10.54 -0.38
C LYS A 60 -6.16 -9.08 -0.73
N ALA A 61 -5.04 -8.42 -0.96
CA ALA A 61 -4.96 -7.02 -1.34
C ALA A 61 -4.44 -6.90 -2.77
N ARG A 62 -5.08 -6.04 -3.54
CA ARG A 62 -4.69 -5.65 -4.90
C ARG A 62 -4.51 -4.13 -4.93
N LEU A 63 -3.31 -3.70 -5.25
CA LEU A 63 -2.96 -2.31 -5.51
C LEU A 63 -2.94 -2.09 -7.02
N ASN A 64 -3.73 -1.15 -7.52
CA ASN A 64 -3.63 -0.68 -8.89
C ASN A 64 -2.70 0.55 -8.93
N LEU A 65 -1.63 0.46 -9.71
CA LEU A 65 -0.56 1.46 -9.80
C LEU A 65 -0.96 2.67 -10.66
N LEU A 66 -1.95 2.51 -11.55
CA LEU A 66 -2.44 3.58 -12.40
C LEU A 66 -3.59 4.36 -11.75
N SER A 67 -4.41 3.67 -10.95
CA SER A 67 -5.60 4.21 -10.30
C SER A 67 -5.81 3.52 -8.95
N PRO A 68 -5.25 4.05 -7.83
CA PRO A 68 -5.29 3.45 -6.50
C PRO A 68 -6.70 3.12 -5.97
N GLN A 69 -7.65 4.04 -6.12
CA GLN A 69 -8.73 3.78 -7.05
C GLN A 69 -9.45 2.44 -7.01
N ASP A 70 -9.10 1.72 -8.06
CA ASP A 70 -9.68 0.49 -8.51
C ASP A 70 -8.95 -0.70 -7.87
N GLY A 71 -8.12 -0.43 -6.85
CA GLY A 71 -7.60 -1.43 -5.94
C GLY A 71 -8.73 -2.13 -5.19
N SER A 72 -8.40 -3.25 -4.56
CA SER A 72 -9.37 -4.00 -3.76
C SER A 72 -8.68 -4.70 -2.61
N CYS A 73 -9.42 -4.94 -1.53
CA CYS A 73 -8.97 -5.76 -0.43
C CYS A 73 -10.13 -6.53 0.17
N THR A 74 -9.90 -7.77 0.60
CA THR A 74 -10.92 -8.60 1.25
C THR A 74 -11.17 -8.25 2.73
N CYS A 75 -10.68 -7.08 3.20
CA CYS A 75 -10.87 -6.63 4.59
C CYS A 75 -12.11 -5.75 4.79
N ASP A 76 -12.83 -5.39 3.71
CA ASP A 76 -14.05 -4.60 3.71
C ASP A 76 -13.98 -3.24 4.45
N SER A 77 -12.77 -2.69 4.68
CA SER A 77 -12.63 -1.49 5.53
C SER A 77 -12.94 -0.19 4.79
N ARG A 78 -12.30 0.03 3.64
CA ARG A 78 -12.44 1.21 2.78
C ARG A 78 -11.69 0.99 1.47
N PHE A 79 -11.73 2.01 0.64
CA PHE A 79 -11.08 2.08 -0.67
C PHE A 79 -9.56 1.88 -0.68
N ILE A 80 -8.82 2.64 0.13
CA ILE A 80 -7.39 2.41 0.41
C ILE A 80 -7.29 1.98 1.86
N CYS A 81 -7.02 0.70 2.09
CA CYS A 81 -6.86 0.14 3.42
C CYS A 81 -5.39 -0.03 3.81
N ARG A 82 -5.15 -0.34 5.10
CA ARG A 82 -3.81 -0.64 5.62
C ARG A 82 -3.08 -1.77 4.87
N HIS A 83 -3.81 -2.77 4.36
CA HIS A 83 -3.22 -3.87 3.60
C HIS A 83 -2.72 -3.41 2.23
N GLN A 84 -3.48 -2.57 1.53
CA GLN A 84 -3.02 -1.97 0.27
C GLN A 84 -1.80 -1.07 0.50
N MET A 85 -1.77 -0.32 1.61
CA MET A 85 -0.58 0.45 1.99
C MET A 85 0.62 -0.44 2.32
N ALA A 86 0.42 -1.57 3.01
CA ALA A 86 1.49 -2.53 3.28
C ALA A 86 2.05 -3.14 1.98
N VAL A 87 1.19 -3.45 1.01
CA VAL A 87 1.59 -3.90 -0.33
C VAL A 87 2.39 -2.82 -1.05
N PHE A 88 1.89 -1.58 -1.04
CA PHE A 88 2.61 -0.44 -1.61
C PHE A 88 4.01 -0.32 -1.00
N PHE A 89 4.13 -0.27 0.34
CA PHE A 89 5.45 -0.12 0.98
C PHE A 89 6.40 -1.27 0.69
N SER A 90 5.87 -2.51 0.63
CA SER A 90 6.68 -3.68 0.31
C SER A 90 7.32 -3.56 -1.07
N ALA A 91 6.50 -3.27 -2.10
CA ALA A 91 6.99 -3.12 -3.47
C ALA A 91 7.81 -1.82 -3.67
N TYR A 92 7.37 -0.71 -3.09
CA TYR A 92 8.03 0.58 -3.21
C TYR A 92 9.44 0.56 -2.61
N SER A 93 9.64 -0.16 -1.50
CA SER A 93 10.93 -0.26 -0.81
C SER A 93 12.07 -0.87 -1.64
N GLU A 94 11.73 -1.60 -2.72
CA GLU A 94 12.71 -2.16 -3.64
C GLU A 94 13.32 -1.09 -4.58
N HIS A 95 12.63 0.05 -4.73
CA HIS A 95 12.97 1.08 -5.71
C HIS A 95 13.21 2.46 -5.09
N ALA A 96 12.57 2.77 -3.95
CA ALA A 96 12.65 4.06 -3.30
C ALA A 96 12.47 3.97 -1.78
N SER A 97 12.84 5.03 -1.06
CA SER A 97 12.78 5.03 0.40
C SER A 97 11.35 5.28 0.89
N VAL A 98 10.81 4.31 1.66
CA VAL A 98 9.53 4.47 2.36
C VAL A 98 9.60 5.63 3.37
N SER A 99 10.74 5.88 4.02
CA SER A 99 10.85 7.00 4.97
C SER A 99 10.79 8.35 4.26
N GLU A 100 11.43 8.47 3.09
CA GLU A 100 11.35 9.69 2.29
C GLU A 100 9.93 9.94 1.79
N TRP A 101 9.19 8.89 1.41
CA TRP A 101 7.78 9.01 1.03
C TRP A 101 6.89 9.50 2.20
N LEU A 102 7.18 9.05 3.43
CA LEU A 102 6.50 9.51 4.64
C LEU A 102 6.85 10.96 5.03
N GLY A 103 7.93 11.52 4.48
CA GLY A 103 8.45 12.82 4.87
C GLY A 103 9.22 12.82 6.21
N ASP A 104 9.69 11.65 6.64
CA ASP A 104 10.50 11.44 7.86
C ASP A 104 12.00 11.74 7.66
#